data_AF-A0A6B9THQ6-F1
#
_entry.id   AF-A0A6B9THQ6-F1
#
_cell.length_a   1.000
_cell.length_b   1.000
_cell.length_c   1.000
_cell.angle_alpha   90.00
_cell.angle_beta   90.00
_cell.angle_gamma   90.00
#
_symmetry.space_group_name_H-M   'P 1'
#
loop_
_entity.id
_entity.type
_entity.pdbx_description
1 polymer ?
#
loop_
_entity_poly.entity_id
_entity_poly.type
_entity_poly.pdbx_seq_one_letter_code
_entity_poly.pdbx_strand_id
1 'polypeptide(L)'
;MERYSMVLLDIDYLTVDEMPVIRLFGKDKSGNEPIIAYDSSFRPYIYAIPTDTERCLDDLAELGLEKLEVTERGDLGKPVEVIRIEFRHPQEVPKLRDRIRNLESVADIREHDIPFYRRYLIDRSIVPMSGIEFNGVEVDSAPSVTSDDVRIIEITDGIETSDSGFPQLDILSFDIEVRNPHGMPDPENDEIVMVGIAGNMGVESVISTRGEHLDFVEMVDDEAAILERFAEIVREKKPDILVGYNSDNFDFPYLSRRAEILGVELDLGWDGSRIKTMRRGFANATAIKGTVHVDLYPVMRRYMNLDRYTLERVYQELFGEEKLDLPGDKLWEYWDREELRDELFRYSLDDVVATYRIAEKILPLNMELTRIVGQPLFDISRMATGQQAEWFLVRKAYQYGELVPNKPSHSEFSKRRGRRAVGGYVKEPERGLHENIVQFDFRSLYPSIIISKNISPDTLTDEKDCDCHVAPEYGYRFRKEPAGFVPSVIGEILSERVRIKGEMKRSDDPMERKILNVQQEALKRLANTMYGVYGYSRFRWYSMECAEAITAWGRDYIKRTIKIAEEFGFHTVYADTDGFYATYTGRRS
;
A
#
# COMPACT_ATOMS: atom_id res chain seq x y z
N MET A 1 -31.24 13.39 -12.61
CA MET A 1 -29.92 12.77 -12.43
C MET A 1 -28.92 13.90 -12.52
N GLU A 2 -28.24 14.13 -11.41
CA GLU A 2 -27.22 15.17 -11.32
C GLU A 2 -25.84 14.51 -11.45
N ARG A 3 -24.89 15.27 -11.99
CA ARG A 3 -23.49 14.85 -12.07
C ARG A 3 -22.77 15.36 -10.83
N TYR A 4 -22.18 14.45 -10.08
CA TYR A 4 -21.42 14.73 -8.88
C TYR A 4 -19.94 14.49 -9.12
N SER A 5 -19.10 15.11 -8.30
CA SER A 5 -17.66 14.90 -8.34
C SER A 5 -17.05 14.97 -6.95
N MET A 6 -16.14 14.06 -6.64
CA MET A 6 -15.47 14.00 -5.35
C MET A 6 -14.04 13.47 -5.48
N VAL A 7 -13.16 13.79 -4.54
CA VAL A 7 -11.88 13.13 -4.35
C VAL A 7 -12.11 11.87 -3.52
N LEU A 8 -11.82 10.70 -4.10
CA LEU A 8 -12.01 9.42 -3.42
C LEU A 8 -10.92 9.20 -2.35
N LEU A 9 -11.33 9.11 -1.08
CA LEU A 9 -10.44 8.90 0.06
C LEU A 9 -10.44 7.44 0.54
N ASP A 10 -11.63 6.88 0.76
CA ASP A 10 -11.80 5.52 1.28
C ASP A 10 -12.92 4.76 0.55
N ILE A 11 -12.90 3.44 0.68
CA ILE A 11 -13.88 2.54 0.07
C ILE A 11 -14.13 1.32 0.96
N ASP A 12 -15.40 0.94 1.07
CA ASP A 12 -15.77 -0.36 1.61
C ASP A 12 -17.04 -0.92 0.95
N TYR A 13 -17.64 -1.92 1.59
CA TYR A 13 -18.96 -2.40 1.24
C TYR A 13 -19.72 -2.83 2.48
N LEU A 14 -21.05 -2.79 2.41
CA LEU A 14 -21.97 -3.36 3.39
C LEU A 14 -22.92 -4.35 2.72
N THR A 15 -23.69 -5.05 3.55
CA THR A 15 -24.78 -5.91 3.12
C THR A 15 -26.10 -5.20 3.40
N VAL A 16 -26.86 -4.87 2.36
CA VAL A 16 -28.23 -4.33 2.42
C VAL A 16 -29.15 -5.34 1.76
N ASP A 17 -30.18 -5.79 2.44
CA ASP A 17 -31.17 -6.75 1.90
C ASP A 17 -30.51 -7.97 1.23
N GLU A 18 -29.53 -8.58 1.91
CA GLU A 18 -28.70 -9.71 1.44
C GLU A 18 -27.78 -9.42 0.25
N MET A 19 -27.77 -8.19 -0.27
CA MET A 19 -26.97 -7.76 -1.41
C MET A 19 -25.79 -6.89 -0.99
N PRO A 20 -24.64 -7.00 -1.67
CA PRO A 20 -23.50 -6.14 -1.39
C PRO A 20 -23.72 -4.75 -1.99
N VAL A 21 -23.43 -3.70 -1.23
CA VAL A 21 -23.46 -2.31 -1.70
C VAL A 21 -22.09 -1.69 -1.42
N ILE A 22 -21.43 -1.20 -2.46
CA ILE A 22 -20.15 -0.48 -2.34
C ILE A 22 -20.42 0.90 -1.74
N ARG A 23 -19.57 1.35 -0.82
CA ARG A 23 -19.52 2.76 -0.39
C ARG A 23 -18.19 3.37 -0.77
N LEU A 24 -18.27 4.57 -1.31
CA LEU A 24 -17.15 5.43 -1.64
C LEU A 24 -17.22 6.65 -0.72
N PHE A 25 -16.13 6.95 -0.03
CA PHE A 25 -16.03 8.10 0.85
C PHE A 25 -15.08 9.12 0.23
N GLY A 26 -15.48 10.38 0.20
CA GLY A 26 -14.67 11.43 -0.37
C GLY A 26 -15.16 12.82 -0.01
N LYS A 27 -14.40 13.84 -0.34
CA LYS A 27 -14.87 15.23 -0.30
C LYS A 27 -15.13 15.73 -1.69
N ASP A 28 -16.03 16.69 -1.85
CA ASP A 28 -16.21 17.41 -3.10
C ASP A 28 -14.87 18.02 -3.60
N LYS A 29 -14.81 18.46 -4.86
CA LYS A 29 -13.55 18.98 -5.44
C LYS A 29 -13.03 20.23 -4.71
N SER A 30 -13.86 20.95 -3.96
CA SER A 30 -13.42 22.07 -3.13
C SER A 30 -12.76 21.63 -1.81
N GLY A 31 -12.92 20.36 -1.43
CA GLY A 31 -12.37 19.78 -0.21
C GLY A 31 -13.18 20.10 1.05
N ASN A 32 -14.42 20.59 0.91
CA ASN A 32 -15.20 21.10 2.03
C ASN A 32 -16.36 20.18 2.42
N GLU A 33 -17.02 19.55 1.44
CA GLU A 33 -18.24 18.78 1.70
C GLU A 33 -17.94 17.27 1.70
N PRO A 34 -18.11 16.57 2.83
CA PRO A 34 -17.98 15.12 2.89
C PRO A 34 -19.16 14.42 2.19
N ILE A 35 -18.84 13.44 1.37
CA ILE A 35 -19.76 12.68 0.53
C ILE A 35 -19.58 11.19 0.81
N ILE A 36 -20.71 10.49 1.00
CA ILE A 36 -20.77 9.02 0.98
C ILE A 36 -21.61 8.61 -0.22
N ALA A 37 -20.97 8.01 -1.22
CA ALA A 37 -21.61 7.55 -2.44
C ALA A 37 -21.79 6.02 -2.45
N TYR A 38 -22.98 5.55 -2.81
CA TYR A 38 -23.38 4.14 -2.77
C TYR A 38 -23.53 3.58 -4.19
N ASP A 39 -22.97 2.40 -4.46
CA ASP A 39 -23.18 1.67 -5.72
C ASP A 39 -23.67 0.24 -5.42
N SER A 40 -24.95 -0.01 -5.72
CA SER A 40 -25.61 -1.31 -5.55
C SER A 40 -25.62 -2.16 -6.82
N SER A 41 -25.00 -1.68 -7.92
CA SER A 41 -25.01 -2.35 -9.23
C SER A 41 -23.94 -3.44 -9.35
N PHE A 42 -22.84 -3.33 -8.59
CA PHE A 42 -21.70 -4.21 -8.76
C PHE A 42 -21.89 -5.58 -8.11
N ARG A 43 -21.45 -6.65 -8.78
CA ARG A 43 -21.59 -8.03 -8.30
C ARG A 43 -20.26 -8.76 -8.29
N PRO A 44 -19.99 -9.59 -7.27
CA PRO A 44 -18.78 -10.40 -7.21
C PRO A 44 -18.80 -11.49 -8.27
N TYR A 45 -17.64 -11.83 -8.81
CA TYR A 45 -17.51 -12.94 -9.76
C TYR A 45 -16.14 -13.61 -9.65
N ILE A 46 -16.04 -14.81 -10.19
CA ILE A 46 -14.79 -15.54 -10.44
C ILE A 46 -14.81 -16.08 -11.87
N TYR A 47 -13.68 -16.63 -12.34
CA TYR A 47 -13.63 -17.35 -13.60
C TYR A 47 -13.42 -18.85 -13.37
N ALA A 48 -14.11 -19.69 -14.14
CA ALA A 48 -13.81 -21.11 -14.29
C ALA A 48 -13.23 -21.37 -15.67
N ILE A 49 -12.17 -22.16 -15.73
CA ILE A 49 -11.60 -22.65 -16.99
C ILE A 49 -12.24 -24.03 -17.24
N PRO A 50 -13.13 -24.17 -18.23
CA PRO A 50 -13.80 -25.44 -18.48
C PRO A 50 -12.86 -26.44 -19.18
N THR A 51 -13.02 -27.73 -18.90
CA THR A 51 -12.50 -28.80 -19.77
C THR A 51 -13.42 -29.07 -20.96
N ASP A 52 -14.72 -28.85 -20.75
CA ASP A 52 -15.80 -28.91 -21.74
C ASP A 52 -16.83 -27.85 -21.35
N THR A 53 -17.06 -26.88 -22.23
CA THR A 53 -17.80 -25.66 -21.89
C THR A 53 -19.29 -25.91 -21.71
N GLU A 54 -19.91 -26.74 -22.56
CA GLU A 54 -21.34 -27.06 -22.45
C GLU A 54 -21.61 -27.84 -21.16
N ARG A 55 -20.84 -28.89 -20.89
CA ARG A 55 -20.97 -29.67 -19.64
C ARG A 55 -20.71 -28.82 -18.40
N CYS A 56 -19.73 -27.91 -18.46
CA CYS A 56 -19.43 -27.03 -17.33
C CYS A 56 -20.58 -26.06 -17.04
N LEU A 57 -21.23 -25.51 -18.07
CA LEU A 57 -22.42 -24.68 -17.89
C LEU A 57 -23.55 -25.46 -17.21
N ASP A 58 -23.80 -26.70 -17.62
CA ASP A 58 -24.82 -27.57 -17.01
C ASP A 58 -24.48 -27.86 -15.52
N ASP A 59 -23.25 -28.31 -15.24
CA ASP A 59 -22.80 -28.62 -13.88
C ASP A 59 -22.88 -27.38 -12.96
N LEU A 60 -22.53 -26.19 -13.46
CA LEU A 60 -22.64 -24.93 -12.71
C LEU A 60 -24.10 -24.54 -12.45
N ALA A 61 -24.99 -24.73 -13.44
CA ALA A 61 -26.41 -24.49 -13.28
C ALA A 61 -27.03 -25.42 -12.22
N GLU A 62 -26.62 -26.69 -12.16
CA GLU A 62 -27.05 -27.64 -11.12
C GLU A 62 -26.59 -27.23 -9.71
N LEU A 63 -25.50 -26.47 -9.59
CA LEU A 63 -25.08 -25.87 -8.32
C LEU A 63 -25.90 -24.64 -7.91
N GLY A 64 -26.87 -24.22 -8.72
CA GLY A 64 -27.72 -23.05 -8.50
C GLY A 64 -27.09 -21.72 -8.94
N LEU A 65 -26.09 -21.77 -9.83
CA LEU A 65 -25.43 -20.58 -10.38
C LEU A 65 -26.12 -20.18 -11.69
N GLU A 66 -26.85 -19.08 -11.67
CA GLU A 66 -27.71 -18.67 -12.79
C GLU A 66 -27.04 -17.68 -13.76
N LYS A 67 -26.06 -16.91 -13.28
CA LYS A 67 -25.42 -15.85 -14.06
C LYS A 67 -24.04 -16.29 -14.55
N LEU A 68 -24.05 -16.94 -15.71
CA LEU A 68 -22.88 -17.51 -16.36
C LEU A 68 -22.65 -16.83 -17.71
N GLU A 69 -21.42 -16.41 -17.98
CA GLU A 69 -21.04 -15.76 -19.24
C GLU A 69 -19.76 -16.41 -19.78
N VAL A 70 -19.84 -16.96 -20.99
CA VAL A 70 -18.66 -17.50 -21.70
C VAL A 70 -17.91 -16.35 -22.36
N THR A 71 -16.59 -16.28 -22.12
CA THR A 71 -15.73 -15.22 -22.66
C THR A 71 -14.31 -15.75 -22.84
N GLU A 72 -13.46 -15.02 -23.58
CA GLU A 72 -12.05 -15.35 -23.76
C GLU A 72 -11.17 -14.46 -22.88
N ARG A 73 -10.11 -15.03 -22.31
CA ARG A 73 -9.08 -14.31 -21.55
C ARG A 73 -7.70 -14.88 -21.86
N GLY A 74 -6.64 -14.12 -21.61
CA GLY A 74 -5.29 -14.68 -21.56
C GLY A 74 -5.05 -15.45 -20.26
N ASP A 75 -4.44 -16.64 -20.30
CA ASP A 75 -3.85 -17.31 -19.14
C ASP A 75 -2.37 -17.55 -19.43
N LEU A 76 -1.51 -16.70 -18.88
CA LEU A 76 -0.07 -16.69 -19.15
C LEU A 76 0.20 -16.52 -20.66
N GLY A 77 -0.44 -15.52 -21.27
CA GLY A 77 -0.24 -15.14 -22.67
C GLY A 77 -0.88 -16.09 -23.69
N LYS A 78 -1.62 -17.12 -23.23
CA LYS A 78 -2.38 -18.03 -24.10
C LYS A 78 -3.87 -17.70 -24.02
N PRO A 79 -4.56 -17.52 -25.16
CA PRO A 79 -6.01 -17.34 -25.13
C PRO A 79 -6.66 -18.63 -24.61
N VAL A 80 -7.54 -18.48 -23.63
CA VAL A 80 -8.34 -19.56 -23.04
C VAL A 80 -9.79 -19.10 -22.95
N GLU A 81 -10.70 -20.01 -23.29
CA GLU A 81 -12.11 -19.82 -23.01
C GLU A 81 -12.36 -20.00 -21.51
N VAL A 82 -13.18 -19.13 -20.93
CA VAL A 82 -13.54 -19.14 -19.51
C VAL A 82 -15.02 -18.85 -19.33
N ILE A 83 -15.58 -19.36 -18.24
CA ILE A 83 -16.92 -19.03 -17.77
C ILE A 83 -16.78 -18.04 -16.62
N ARG A 84 -17.26 -16.81 -16.80
CA ARG A 84 -17.42 -15.83 -15.73
C ARG A 84 -18.66 -16.21 -14.93
N ILE A 85 -18.46 -16.48 -13.65
CA ILE A 85 -19.50 -16.90 -12.70
C ILE A 85 -19.78 -15.73 -11.77
N GLU A 86 -20.95 -15.12 -11.89
CA GLU A 86 -21.39 -14.02 -11.01
C GLU A 86 -22.17 -14.56 -9.81
N PHE A 87 -21.88 -14.04 -8.63
CA PHE A 87 -22.52 -14.41 -7.36
C PHE A 87 -23.40 -13.28 -6.85
N ARG A 88 -24.36 -13.61 -5.98
CA ARG A 88 -25.25 -12.60 -5.38
C ARG A 88 -24.51 -11.80 -4.32
N HIS A 89 -23.67 -12.46 -3.52
CA HIS A 89 -22.96 -11.83 -2.42
C HIS A 89 -21.50 -12.33 -2.29
N PRO A 90 -20.51 -11.48 -1.88
CA PRO A 90 -19.10 -11.88 -1.83
C PRO A 90 -18.83 -13.07 -0.88
N GLN A 91 -19.67 -13.25 0.13
CA GLN A 91 -19.59 -14.37 1.08
C GLN A 91 -19.98 -15.73 0.46
N GLU A 92 -20.60 -15.76 -0.72
CA GLU A 92 -20.91 -17.01 -1.43
C GLU A 92 -19.67 -17.61 -2.10
N VAL A 93 -18.74 -16.77 -2.57
CA VAL A 93 -17.50 -17.21 -3.21
C VAL A 93 -16.73 -18.23 -2.38
N PRO A 94 -16.37 -17.97 -1.10
CA PRO A 94 -15.66 -18.98 -0.29
C PRO A 94 -16.50 -20.22 0.01
N LYS A 95 -17.85 -20.13 0.00
CA LYS A 95 -18.75 -21.27 0.25
C LYS A 95 -18.86 -22.21 -0.96
N LEU A 96 -18.76 -21.65 -2.18
CA LEU A 96 -19.02 -22.38 -3.42
C LEU A 96 -17.76 -22.68 -4.23
N ARG A 97 -16.67 -21.91 -4.10
CA ARG A 97 -15.47 -22.06 -4.94
C ARG A 97 -14.87 -23.47 -4.92
N ASP A 98 -14.90 -24.15 -3.78
CA ASP A 98 -14.33 -25.50 -3.67
C ASP A 98 -15.26 -26.54 -4.31
N ARG A 99 -16.58 -26.33 -4.26
CA ARG A 99 -17.55 -27.16 -4.99
C ARG A 99 -17.37 -26.99 -6.50
N ILE A 100 -17.23 -25.76 -6.97
CA ILE A 100 -16.98 -25.44 -8.37
C ILE A 100 -15.66 -26.06 -8.84
N ARG A 101 -14.57 -25.86 -8.08
CA ARG A 101 -13.24 -26.40 -8.40
C ARG A 101 -13.22 -27.92 -8.52
N ASN A 102 -14.08 -28.61 -7.75
CA ASN A 102 -14.12 -30.07 -7.71
C ASN A 102 -15.04 -30.69 -8.78
N LEU A 103 -15.69 -29.89 -9.62
CA LEU A 103 -16.42 -30.39 -10.79
C LEU A 103 -15.45 -30.98 -11.80
N GLU A 104 -15.77 -32.14 -12.37
CA GLU A 104 -14.93 -32.78 -13.40
C GLU A 104 -14.82 -31.92 -14.68
N SER A 105 -15.82 -31.08 -14.93
CA SER A 105 -15.89 -30.16 -16.08
C SER A 105 -15.07 -28.88 -15.89
N VAL A 106 -14.48 -28.67 -14.70
CA VAL A 106 -13.68 -27.48 -14.37
C VAL A 106 -12.21 -27.88 -14.24
N ALA A 107 -11.38 -27.35 -15.13
CA ALA A 107 -9.93 -27.55 -15.09
C ALA A 107 -9.29 -26.76 -13.94
N ASP A 108 -9.70 -25.50 -13.76
CA ASP A 108 -9.26 -24.64 -12.68
C ASP A 108 -10.24 -23.48 -12.48
N ILE A 109 -10.10 -22.76 -11.36
CA ILE A 109 -10.79 -21.49 -11.11
C ILE A 109 -9.76 -20.37 -10.92
N ARG A 110 -10.09 -19.15 -11.33
CA ARG A 110 -9.21 -17.98 -11.22
C ARG A 110 -9.91 -16.85 -10.46
N GLU A 111 -9.09 -15.99 -9.85
CA GLU A 111 -9.48 -14.72 -9.24
C GLU A 111 -10.43 -14.81 -8.04
N HIS A 112 -10.61 -15.99 -7.45
CA HIS A 112 -11.51 -16.23 -6.33
C HIS A 112 -11.03 -15.64 -4.99
N ASP A 113 -9.88 -14.99 -4.98
CA ASP A 113 -9.21 -14.42 -3.80
C ASP A 113 -8.99 -12.90 -3.92
N ILE A 114 -9.61 -12.25 -4.91
CA ILE A 114 -9.64 -10.79 -5.02
C ILE A 114 -10.77 -10.24 -4.13
N PRO A 115 -10.47 -9.41 -3.12
CA PRO A 115 -11.50 -8.78 -2.29
C PRO A 115 -12.46 -7.91 -3.11
N PHE A 116 -13.74 -7.92 -2.73
CA PHE A 116 -14.82 -7.28 -3.49
C PHE A 116 -14.59 -5.79 -3.77
N TYR A 117 -14.20 -5.00 -2.76
CA TYR A 117 -13.92 -3.57 -2.95
C TYR A 117 -12.73 -3.31 -3.89
N ARG A 118 -11.72 -4.20 -3.91
CA ARG A 118 -10.57 -4.08 -4.83
C ARG A 118 -10.97 -4.43 -6.25
N ARG A 119 -11.79 -5.47 -6.41
CA ARG A 119 -12.41 -5.85 -7.69
C ARG A 119 -13.19 -4.67 -8.27
N TYR A 120 -13.98 -3.98 -7.45
CA TYR A 120 -14.71 -2.78 -7.86
C TYR A 120 -13.78 -1.69 -8.42
N LEU A 121 -12.70 -1.34 -7.69
CA LEU A 121 -11.73 -0.35 -8.16
C LEU A 121 -11.08 -0.74 -9.49
N ILE A 122 -10.72 -2.02 -9.64
CA ILE A 122 -10.09 -2.54 -10.86
C ILE A 122 -11.05 -2.46 -12.05
N ASP A 123 -12.29 -2.92 -11.88
CA ASP A 123 -13.25 -3.07 -12.99
C ASP A 123 -13.76 -1.73 -13.50
N ARG A 124 -14.02 -0.82 -12.57
CA ARG A 124 -14.45 0.53 -12.85
C ARG A 124 -13.29 1.47 -13.18
N SER A 125 -12.04 0.97 -13.17
CA SER A 125 -10.84 1.79 -13.37
C SER A 125 -10.78 3.02 -12.45
N ILE A 126 -11.26 2.86 -11.22
CA ILE A 126 -11.29 3.92 -10.21
C ILE A 126 -9.92 4.00 -9.54
N VAL A 127 -9.39 5.22 -9.46
CA VAL A 127 -8.10 5.50 -8.82
C VAL A 127 -8.33 6.16 -7.46
N PRO A 128 -7.97 5.51 -6.33
CA PRO A 128 -8.05 6.14 -5.02
C PRO A 128 -7.09 7.35 -4.93
N MET A 129 -7.41 8.31 -4.07
CA MET A 129 -6.72 9.60 -3.96
C MET A 129 -6.72 10.41 -5.27
N SER A 130 -7.76 10.27 -6.08
CA SER A 130 -8.00 11.05 -7.29
C SER A 130 -9.46 11.48 -7.36
N GLY A 131 -9.74 12.51 -8.15
CA GLY A 131 -11.09 12.93 -8.44
C GLY A 131 -11.85 11.83 -9.20
N ILE A 132 -13.10 11.61 -8.83
CA ILE A 132 -14.05 10.78 -9.55
C ILE A 132 -15.28 11.62 -9.88
N GLU A 133 -15.93 11.28 -10.98
CA GLU A 133 -17.20 11.86 -11.40
C GLU A 133 -18.20 10.75 -11.66
N PHE A 134 -19.46 10.98 -11.31
CA PHE A 134 -20.53 9.99 -11.47
C PHE A 134 -21.90 10.67 -11.54
N ASN A 135 -22.87 9.98 -12.14
CA ASN A 135 -24.27 10.39 -12.09
C ASN A 135 -24.94 9.73 -10.88
N GLY A 136 -25.75 10.51 -10.16
CA GLY A 136 -26.45 9.99 -9.00
C GLY A 136 -27.71 10.76 -8.64
N VAL A 137 -28.28 10.35 -7.51
CA VAL A 137 -29.40 11.01 -6.84
C VAL A 137 -29.01 11.17 -5.37
N GLU A 138 -29.07 12.40 -4.87
CA GLU A 138 -28.92 12.67 -3.45
C GLU A 138 -30.13 12.17 -2.67
N VAL A 139 -29.88 11.52 -1.54
CA VAL A 139 -30.90 10.90 -0.69
C VAL A 139 -30.78 11.40 0.74
N ASP A 140 -31.91 11.51 1.44
CA ASP A 140 -31.93 12.05 2.82
C ASP A 140 -31.37 11.06 3.85
N SER A 141 -31.30 9.77 3.52
CA SER A 141 -30.79 8.73 4.42
C SER A 141 -30.26 7.53 3.64
N ALA A 142 -29.32 6.80 4.25
CA ALA A 142 -28.84 5.52 3.74
C ALA A 142 -28.54 4.52 4.86
N PRO A 143 -28.51 3.22 4.54
CA PRO A 143 -28.20 2.19 5.53
C PRO A 143 -26.86 2.43 6.24
N SER A 144 -26.88 2.34 7.57
CA SER A 144 -25.70 2.48 8.44
C SER A 144 -25.08 3.88 8.49
N VAL A 145 -25.79 4.93 8.03
CA VAL A 145 -25.39 6.33 8.24
C VAL A 145 -26.28 6.94 9.30
N THR A 146 -25.69 7.43 10.39
CA THR A 146 -26.41 8.13 11.46
C THR A 146 -25.97 9.58 11.62
N SER A 147 -25.04 10.04 10.78
CA SER A 147 -24.50 11.41 10.81
C SER A 147 -25.28 12.32 9.87
N ASP A 148 -25.64 13.52 10.33
CA ASP A 148 -26.42 14.51 9.56
C ASP A 148 -25.54 15.49 8.76
N ASP A 149 -24.22 15.38 8.90
CA ASP A 149 -23.21 16.29 8.37
C ASP A 149 -22.45 15.69 7.17
N VAL A 150 -23.09 14.77 6.45
CA VAL A 150 -22.58 14.16 5.21
C VAL A 150 -23.64 14.18 4.12
N ARG A 151 -23.22 14.41 2.88
CA ARG A 151 -24.10 14.24 1.72
C ARG A 151 -24.11 12.79 1.30
N ILE A 152 -25.28 12.25 1.02
CA ILE A 152 -25.46 10.85 0.66
C ILE A 152 -25.94 10.77 -0.78
N ILE A 153 -25.22 10.04 -1.62
CA ILE A 153 -25.53 9.95 -3.04
C ILE A 153 -25.64 8.49 -3.46
N GLU A 154 -26.77 8.13 -4.07
CA GLU A 154 -26.92 6.85 -4.75
C GLU A 154 -26.39 6.98 -6.19
N ILE A 155 -25.36 6.22 -6.53
CA ILE A 155 -24.77 6.20 -7.86
C ILE A 155 -25.70 5.44 -8.80
N THR A 156 -26.11 6.11 -9.87
CA THR A 156 -26.96 5.51 -10.90
C THR A 156 -26.16 4.97 -12.08
N ASP A 157 -25.14 5.71 -12.54
CA ASP A 157 -24.26 5.29 -13.65
C ASP A 157 -23.04 6.23 -13.81
N GLY A 158 -22.10 5.86 -14.68
CA GLY A 158 -21.09 6.76 -15.24
C GLY A 158 -19.97 7.13 -14.28
N ILE A 159 -19.56 6.21 -13.41
CA ILE A 159 -18.40 6.42 -12.54
C ILE A 159 -17.10 6.37 -13.33
N GLU A 160 -16.37 7.48 -13.33
CA GLU A 160 -15.11 7.63 -14.05
C GLU A 160 -14.09 8.36 -13.18
N THR A 161 -12.82 7.97 -13.30
CA THR A 161 -11.72 8.75 -12.71
C THR A 161 -11.49 9.99 -13.55
N SER A 162 -11.61 11.17 -12.93
CA SER A 162 -11.22 12.45 -13.53
C SER A 162 -9.80 12.80 -13.09
N ASP A 163 -8.95 13.22 -14.01
CA ASP A 163 -7.59 13.63 -13.66
C ASP A 163 -7.65 14.94 -12.85
N SER A 164 -7.38 14.81 -11.56
CA SER A 164 -7.13 15.93 -10.66
C SER A 164 -5.68 15.85 -10.24
N GLY A 165 -5.03 16.99 -10.07
CA GLY A 165 -3.70 17.05 -9.43
C GLY A 165 -3.71 16.42 -8.03
N PHE A 166 -2.61 16.56 -7.30
CA PHE A 166 -2.62 16.15 -5.90
C PHE A 166 -3.65 17.00 -5.13
N PRO A 167 -4.69 16.40 -4.54
CA PRO A 167 -5.62 17.15 -3.71
C PRO A 167 -4.86 17.69 -2.50
N GLN A 168 -5.18 18.91 -2.09
CA GLN A 168 -4.78 19.39 -0.78
C GLN A 168 -5.63 18.62 0.23
N LEU A 169 -4.98 17.86 1.11
CA LEU A 169 -5.67 17.03 2.09
C LEU A 169 -5.59 17.67 3.46
N ASP A 170 -6.70 17.58 4.18
CA ASP A 170 -6.82 17.88 5.60
C ASP A 170 -6.20 16.73 6.41
N ILE A 171 -5.11 17.04 7.10
CA ILE A 171 -4.33 16.06 7.87
C ILE A 171 -4.36 16.49 9.33
N LEU A 172 -4.79 15.56 10.18
CA LEU A 172 -4.70 15.68 11.63
C LEU A 172 -3.78 14.59 12.16
N SER A 173 -2.92 14.93 13.10
CA SER A 173 -2.11 14.01 13.88
C SER A 173 -2.61 13.97 15.32
N PHE A 174 -2.42 12.84 15.98
CA PHE A 174 -2.72 12.70 17.40
C PHE A 174 -1.71 11.76 18.07
N ASP A 175 -1.59 11.92 19.38
CA ASP A 175 -0.78 11.10 20.29
C ASP A 175 -1.42 11.10 21.68
N ILE A 176 -1.19 10.07 22.50
CA ILE A 176 -1.75 9.97 23.86
C ILE A 176 -0.63 9.81 24.88
N GLU A 177 -0.79 10.44 26.04
CA GLU A 177 0.05 10.17 27.20
C GLU A 177 -0.75 9.48 28.31
N VAL A 178 -0.10 8.52 28.94
CA VAL A 178 -0.70 7.66 29.97
C VAL A 178 0.06 7.80 31.27
N ARG A 179 -0.67 7.85 32.39
CA ARG A 179 -0.07 7.82 33.73
C ARG A 179 0.23 6.39 34.17
N ASN A 180 1.45 5.91 33.90
CA ASN A 180 1.92 4.53 34.09
C ASN A 180 2.92 4.34 35.28
N PRO A 181 2.53 4.56 36.55
CA PRO A 181 3.44 4.49 37.71
C PRO A 181 4.00 3.09 38.01
N HIS A 182 3.43 2.05 37.40
CA HIS A 182 3.80 0.65 37.62
C HIS A 182 4.64 0.05 36.48
N GLY A 183 5.10 0.89 35.53
CA GLY A 183 6.00 0.48 34.45
C GLY A 183 5.32 0.50 33.09
N MET A 184 5.16 -0.66 32.46
CA MET A 184 4.49 -0.73 31.15
C MET A 184 3.02 -0.30 31.30
N PRO A 185 2.52 0.61 30.44
CA PRO A 185 1.13 1.07 30.50
C PRO A 185 0.13 -0.09 30.44
N ASP A 186 -0.84 -0.08 31.36
CA ASP A 186 -1.94 -1.05 31.42
C ASP A 186 -3.31 -0.34 31.31
N PRO A 187 -4.05 -0.50 30.19
CA PRO A 187 -5.31 0.19 29.99
C PRO A 187 -6.40 -0.18 31.00
N GLU A 188 -6.26 -1.27 31.76
CA GLU A 188 -7.20 -1.58 32.84
C GLU A 188 -7.07 -0.61 34.03
N ASN A 189 -5.86 -0.13 34.30
CA ASN A 189 -5.52 0.53 35.57
C ASN A 189 -4.96 1.96 35.37
N ASP A 190 -4.24 2.20 34.28
CA ASP A 190 -3.52 3.45 34.04
C ASP A 190 -4.36 4.36 33.12
N GLU A 191 -4.70 5.55 33.63
CA GLU A 191 -5.52 6.55 32.94
C GLU A 191 -4.76 7.27 31.83
N ILE A 192 -5.49 7.64 30.77
CA ILE A 192 -5.03 8.63 29.78
C ILE A 192 -5.09 10.00 30.44
N VAL A 193 -3.97 10.72 30.44
CA VAL A 193 -3.87 12.05 31.08
C VAL A 193 -3.95 13.19 30.08
N MET A 194 -3.62 12.95 28.82
CA MET A 194 -3.78 13.92 27.76
C MET A 194 -3.81 13.28 26.37
N VAL A 195 -4.41 13.99 25.43
CA VAL A 195 -4.36 13.70 23.99
C VAL A 195 -3.85 14.94 23.27
N GLY A 196 -2.69 14.82 22.62
CA GLY A 196 -2.17 15.85 21.74
C GLY A 196 -2.87 15.79 20.38
N ILE A 197 -3.05 16.94 19.74
CA ILE A 197 -3.58 17.04 18.37
C ILE A 197 -2.86 18.18 17.61
N ALA A 198 -2.37 17.90 16.40
CA ALA A 198 -1.82 18.92 15.51
C ALA A 198 -2.15 18.66 14.04
N GLY A 199 -2.34 19.70 13.23
CA GLY A 199 -2.61 19.53 11.80
C GLY A 199 -2.75 20.83 11.01
N ASN A 200 -2.98 20.74 9.69
CA ASN A 200 -3.21 21.91 8.83
C ASN A 200 -4.62 22.51 8.96
N MET A 201 -5.45 21.99 9.86
CA MET A 201 -6.83 22.43 10.07
C MET A 201 -6.97 23.47 11.19
N GLY A 202 -5.87 24.17 11.51
CA GLY A 202 -5.80 25.17 12.58
C GLY A 202 -5.99 24.58 13.98
N VAL A 203 -5.54 23.34 14.19
CA VAL A 203 -5.54 22.68 15.51
C VAL A 203 -4.10 22.34 15.84
N GLU A 204 -3.64 22.82 16.98
CA GLU A 204 -2.34 22.54 17.60
C GLU A 204 -2.52 22.75 19.10
N SER A 205 -2.97 21.69 19.79
CA SER A 205 -3.36 21.75 21.19
C SER A 205 -3.20 20.41 21.90
N VAL A 206 -3.27 20.44 23.23
CA VAL A 206 -3.28 19.27 24.09
C VAL A 206 -4.55 19.29 24.93
N ILE A 207 -5.37 18.24 24.84
CA ILE A 207 -6.57 18.08 25.68
C ILE A 207 -6.14 17.40 26.97
N SER A 208 -6.44 17.99 28.13
CA SER A 208 -6.06 17.41 29.42
C SER A 208 -6.94 17.90 30.57
N THR A 209 -6.82 17.27 31.74
CA THR A 209 -7.50 17.67 32.98
C THR A 209 -6.72 18.69 33.81
N ARG A 210 -5.51 19.08 33.37
CA ARG A 210 -4.63 20.04 34.04
C ARG A 210 -3.94 20.92 33.00
N GLY A 211 -3.34 22.04 33.43
CA GLY A 211 -2.55 22.92 32.55
C GLY A 211 -3.24 24.22 32.12
N GLU A 212 -4.24 24.70 32.89
CA GLU A 212 -5.02 25.91 32.61
C GLU A 212 -4.21 27.20 32.32
N HIS A 213 -2.95 27.26 32.74
CA HIS A 213 -2.06 28.41 32.53
C HIS A 213 -1.31 28.37 31.18
N LEU A 214 -1.49 27.32 30.38
CA LEU A 214 -0.86 27.14 29.08
C LEU A 214 -1.89 27.35 27.95
N ASP A 215 -1.65 28.32 27.08
CA ASP A 215 -2.60 28.72 26.02
C ASP A 215 -2.93 27.60 25.01
N PHE A 216 -2.06 26.60 24.87
CA PHE A 216 -2.24 25.46 23.97
C PHE A 216 -2.89 24.25 24.64
N VAL A 217 -3.23 24.33 25.93
CA VAL A 217 -3.91 23.25 26.65
C VAL A 217 -5.41 23.52 26.74
N GLU A 218 -6.20 22.60 26.20
CA GLU A 218 -7.65 22.59 26.34
C GLU A 218 -8.04 21.78 27.58
N MET A 219 -8.51 22.49 28.60
CA MET A 219 -8.92 21.90 29.88
C MET A 219 -10.28 21.22 29.78
N VAL A 220 -10.37 19.98 30.26
CA VAL A 220 -11.60 19.20 30.42
C VAL A 220 -11.71 18.62 31.84
N ASP A 221 -12.88 18.12 32.21
CA ASP A 221 -13.18 17.76 33.60
C ASP A 221 -12.52 16.44 34.06
N ASP A 222 -12.51 15.41 33.21
CA ASP A 222 -12.00 14.08 33.53
C ASP A 222 -11.50 13.32 32.28
N GLU A 223 -11.04 12.08 32.45
CA GLU A 223 -10.57 11.24 31.35
C GLU A 223 -11.66 10.92 30.32
N ALA A 224 -12.92 10.75 30.75
CA ALA A 224 -14.02 10.52 29.83
C ALA A 224 -14.22 11.75 28.92
N ALA A 225 -14.14 12.95 29.49
CA ALA A 225 -14.19 14.20 28.75
C ALA A 225 -13.00 14.38 27.79
N ILE A 226 -11.81 13.85 28.10
CA ILE A 226 -10.68 13.82 27.15
C ILE A 226 -11.06 13.01 25.90
N LEU A 227 -11.61 11.81 26.08
CA LEU A 227 -12.00 10.93 24.98
C LEU A 227 -13.15 11.49 24.16
N GLU A 228 -14.17 12.03 24.83
CA GLU A 228 -15.32 12.68 24.20
C GLU A 228 -14.87 13.88 23.36
N ARG A 229 -13.98 14.73 23.91
CA ARG A 229 -13.47 15.90 23.21
C ARG A 229 -12.59 15.54 22.03
N PHE A 230 -11.73 14.53 22.16
CA PHE A 230 -10.96 14.00 21.02
C PHE A 230 -11.89 13.53 19.90
N ALA A 231 -12.93 12.75 20.24
CA ALA A 231 -13.90 12.27 19.26
C ALA A 231 -14.69 13.42 18.61
N GLU A 232 -15.10 14.41 19.39
CA GLU A 232 -15.76 15.62 18.90
C GLU A 232 -14.89 16.36 17.89
N ILE A 233 -13.62 16.64 18.21
CA ILE A 233 -12.71 17.34 17.30
C ILE A 233 -12.55 16.59 15.97
N VAL A 234 -12.38 15.25 16.01
CA VAL A 234 -12.25 14.45 14.79
C VAL A 234 -13.55 14.48 13.97
N ARG A 235 -14.72 14.40 14.61
CA ARG A 235 -16.04 14.48 13.93
C ARG A 235 -16.32 15.86 13.35
N GLU A 236 -16.00 16.93 14.07
CA GLU A 236 -16.21 18.30 13.62
C GLU A 236 -15.27 18.68 12.48
N LYS A 237 -13.99 18.32 12.61
CA LYS A 237 -12.97 18.66 11.61
C LYS A 237 -13.04 17.77 10.38
N LYS A 238 -13.46 16.51 10.51
CA LYS A 238 -13.48 15.51 9.42
C LYS A 238 -12.18 15.51 8.61
N PRO A 239 -11.04 15.22 9.24
CA PRO A 239 -9.79 15.14 8.51
C PRO A 239 -9.87 14.06 7.43
N ASP A 240 -9.25 14.32 6.28
CA ASP A 240 -9.13 13.32 5.22
C ASP A 240 -8.21 12.18 5.67
N ILE A 241 -7.15 12.55 6.41
CA ILE A 241 -6.17 11.63 6.96
C ILE A 241 -5.97 11.92 8.45
N LEU A 242 -6.14 10.89 9.27
CA LEU A 242 -5.71 10.89 10.67
C LEU A 242 -4.40 10.10 10.78
N VAL A 243 -3.35 10.72 11.30
CA VAL A 243 -2.03 10.11 11.46
C VAL A 243 -1.66 9.96 12.93
N GLY A 244 -0.89 8.92 13.23
CA GLY A 244 -0.25 8.73 14.53
C GLY A 244 1.04 7.94 14.35
N TYR A 245 1.82 7.77 15.42
CA TYR A 245 3.07 7.02 15.38
C TYR A 245 2.99 5.78 16.28
N ASN A 246 2.89 4.59 15.68
CA ASN A 246 2.58 3.32 16.36
C ASN A 246 1.12 3.21 16.88
N SER A 247 0.23 4.04 16.33
CA SER A 247 -1.19 4.12 16.70
C SER A 247 -2.02 2.88 16.40
N ASP A 248 -1.62 2.04 15.44
CA ASP A 248 -2.31 0.76 15.22
C ASP A 248 -2.11 -0.20 16.40
N ASN A 249 -0.96 -0.14 17.08
CA ASN A 249 -0.58 -1.13 18.10
C ASN A 249 -0.67 -0.60 19.54
N PHE A 250 -0.61 0.71 19.75
CA PHE A 250 -0.67 1.33 21.08
C PHE A 250 -1.89 2.22 21.24
N ASP A 251 -1.93 3.38 20.57
CA ASP A 251 -2.91 4.44 20.85
C ASP A 251 -4.35 3.99 20.70
N PHE A 252 -4.74 3.45 19.53
CA PHE A 252 -6.13 3.03 19.31
C PHE A 252 -6.58 1.87 20.19
N PRO A 253 -5.79 0.79 20.38
CA PRO A 253 -6.10 -0.24 21.36
C PRO A 253 -6.32 0.33 22.77
N TYR A 254 -5.48 1.28 23.20
CA TYR A 254 -5.57 1.90 24.52
C TYR A 254 -6.83 2.77 24.64
N LEU A 255 -7.05 3.68 23.69
CA LEU A 255 -8.25 4.52 23.59
C LEU A 255 -9.52 3.68 23.59
N SER A 256 -9.58 2.62 22.80
CA SER A 256 -10.74 1.73 22.71
C SER A 256 -11.06 1.09 24.06
N ARG A 257 -10.04 0.62 24.78
CA ARG A 257 -10.22 -0.07 26.05
C ARG A 257 -10.61 0.90 27.17
N ARG A 258 -9.99 2.08 27.23
CA ARG A 258 -10.37 3.13 28.20
C ARG A 258 -11.79 3.63 27.93
N ALA A 259 -12.16 3.85 26.68
CA ALA A 259 -13.52 4.22 26.30
C ALA A 259 -14.56 3.18 26.77
N GLU A 260 -14.27 1.88 26.60
CA GLU A 260 -15.13 0.79 27.09
C GLU A 260 -15.28 0.81 28.62
N ILE A 261 -14.19 1.01 29.36
CA ILE A 261 -14.19 1.07 30.84
C ILE A 261 -15.00 2.26 31.35
N LEU A 262 -14.87 3.41 30.69
CA LEU A 262 -15.52 4.67 31.08
C LEU A 262 -16.95 4.81 30.54
N GLY A 263 -17.37 3.94 29.62
CA GLY A 263 -18.68 4.02 28.97
C GLY A 263 -18.78 5.14 27.92
N VAL A 264 -17.65 5.53 27.31
CA VAL A 264 -17.58 6.56 26.27
C VAL A 264 -17.72 5.94 24.89
N GLU A 265 -18.55 6.55 24.05
CA GLU A 265 -18.77 6.14 22.66
C GLU A 265 -17.76 6.84 21.72
N LEU A 266 -16.69 6.13 21.36
CA LEU A 266 -15.61 6.64 20.49
C LEU A 266 -15.98 6.51 19.00
N ASP A 267 -17.01 7.23 18.60
CA ASP A 267 -17.51 7.32 17.22
C ASP A 267 -16.72 8.36 16.43
N LEU A 268 -15.84 7.91 15.53
CA LEU A 268 -15.01 8.78 14.69
C LEU A 268 -15.39 8.73 13.19
N GLY A 269 -16.22 7.76 12.79
CA GLY A 269 -16.59 7.56 11.39
C GLY A 269 -17.55 8.64 10.87
N TRP A 270 -17.41 9.03 9.61
CA TRP A 270 -18.31 9.97 8.93
C TRP A 270 -19.74 9.44 8.81
N ASP A 271 -19.91 8.12 8.84
CA ASP A 271 -21.21 7.45 8.88
C ASP A 271 -21.78 7.34 10.31
N GLY A 272 -21.09 7.89 11.32
CA GLY A 272 -21.41 7.77 12.74
C GLY A 272 -20.91 6.47 13.38
N SER A 273 -20.11 5.67 12.68
CA SER A 273 -19.61 4.40 13.23
C SER A 273 -18.42 4.56 14.18
N ARG A 274 -18.35 3.64 15.15
CA ARG A 274 -17.16 3.39 15.99
C ARG A 274 -15.94 3.05 15.14
N ILE A 275 -14.76 3.33 15.69
CA ILE A 275 -13.51 2.80 15.14
C ILE A 275 -13.54 1.28 15.08
N LYS A 276 -12.93 0.71 14.03
CA LYS A 276 -12.83 -0.73 13.84
C LYS A 276 -11.38 -1.17 13.86
N THR A 277 -10.97 -1.84 14.92
CA THR A 277 -9.66 -2.51 14.98
C THR A 277 -9.75 -3.92 14.41
N MET A 278 -8.80 -4.28 13.57
CA MET A 278 -8.73 -5.58 12.93
C MET A 278 -7.30 -6.11 12.90
N ARG A 279 -7.16 -7.43 12.95
CA ARG A 279 -5.85 -8.07 12.81
C ARG A 279 -5.49 -8.23 11.33
N ARG A 280 -4.33 -7.71 10.91
CA ARG A 280 -3.76 -7.88 9.57
C ARG A 280 -2.44 -8.65 9.67
N GLY A 281 -2.53 -9.98 9.66
CA GLY A 281 -1.38 -10.86 9.87
C GLY A 281 -0.87 -10.78 11.31
N PHE A 282 0.36 -10.27 11.49
CA PHE A 282 0.97 -10.08 12.82
C PHE A 282 0.80 -8.67 13.37
N ALA A 283 0.23 -7.74 12.60
CA ALA A 283 -0.02 -6.35 13.01
C ALA A 283 -1.51 -6.09 13.23
N ASN A 284 -1.83 -5.10 14.04
CA ASN A 284 -3.16 -4.53 14.11
C ASN A 284 -3.34 -3.46 13.03
N ALA A 285 -4.59 -3.11 12.73
CA ALA A 285 -4.94 -1.98 11.90
C ALA A 285 -6.26 -1.39 12.39
N THR A 286 -6.35 -0.08 12.54
CA THR A 286 -7.58 0.61 12.92
C THR A 286 -8.15 1.37 11.72
N ALA A 287 -9.42 1.10 11.38
CA ALA A 287 -10.13 1.84 10.34
C ALA A 287 -11.17 2.77 10.95
N ILE A 288 -11.27 3.95 10.35
CA ILE A 288 -12.27 4.99 10.62
C ILE A 288 -12.98 5.23 9.29
N LYS A 289 -14.31 5.18 9.27
CA LYS A 289 -15.04 5.31 8.00
C LYS A 289 -15.01 6.75 7.52
N GLY A 290 -14.55 6.97 6.29
CA GLY A 290 -14.40 8.29 5.68
C GLY A 290 -13.06 8.98 5.96
N THR A 291 -12.47 8.79 7.13
CA THR A 291 -11.13 9.28 7.46
C THR A 291 -10.08 8.18 7.27
N VAL A 292 -9.10 8.41 6.40
CA VAL A 292 -8.03 7.43 6.16
C VAL A 292 -7.02 7.47 7.31
N HIS A 293 -7.04 6.47 8.18
CA HIS A 293 -6.00 6.33 9.20
C HIS A 293 -4.67 5.81 8.62
N VAL A 294 -3.58 6.52 8.91
CA VAL A 294 -2.20 6.12 8.56
C VAL A 294 -1.31 6.10 9.80
N ASP A 295 -0.91 4.90 10.23
CA ASP A 295 0.17 4.74 11.19
C ASP A 295 1.53 4.94 10.49
N LEU A 296 2.29 5.96 10.93
CA LEU A 296 3.57 6.31 10.33
C LEU A 296 4.67 5.30 10.69
N TYR A 297 4.60 4.61 11.84
CA TYR A 297 5.65 3.68 12.26
C TYR A 297 5.99 2.59 11.21
N PRO A 298 5.02 1.79 10.71
CA PRO A 298 5.30 0.81 9.66
C PRO A 298 5.70 1.45 8.32
N VAL A 299 5.28 2.68 8.04
CA VAL A 299 5.68 3.44 6.83
C VAL A 299 7.16 3.82 6.91
N MET A 300 7.60 4.37 8.05
CA MET A 300 8.98 4.79 8.25
C MET A 300 9.94 3.60 8.26
N ARG A 301 9.54 2.48 8.87
CA ARG A 301 10.29 1.21 8.80
C ARG A 301 10.48 0.66 7.38
N ARG A 302 9.60 1.01 6.46
CA ARG A 302 9.72 0.61 5.05
C ARG A 302 10.69 1.49 4.28
N TYR A 303 10.83 2.75 4.68
CA TYR A 303 11.56 3.76 3.89
C TYR A 303 12.93 4.10 4.43
N MET A 304 13.21 3.78 5.70
CA MET A 304 14.45 4.11 6.37
C MET A 304 15.10 2.85 6.92
N ASN A 305 16.43 2.84 6.96
CA ASN A 305 17.21 1.81 7.62
C ASN A 305 17.89 2.44 8.85
N LEU A 306 17.27 2.26 10.02
CA LEU A 306 17.71 2.85 11.29
C LEU A 306 17.92 1.76 12.33
N ASP A 307 18.83 2.00 13.27
CA ASP A 307 19.03 1.09 14.41
C ASP A 307 17.80 1.05 15.33
N ARG A 308 17.10 2.19 15.45
CA ARG A 308 15.85 2.35 16.19
C ARG A 308 14.90 3.25 15.40
N TYR A 309 13.61 2.98 15.54
CA TYR A 309 12.53 3.70 14.87
C TYR A 309 11.62 4.36 15.90
N THR A 310 12.20 5.10 16.84
CA THR A 310 11.42 5.97 17.71
C THR A 310 11.08 7.26 16.95
N LEU A 311 10.06 7.99 17.43
CA LEU A 311 9.63 9.23 16.78
C LEU A 311 10.78 10.24 16.69
N GLU A 312 11.54 10.42 17.79
CA GLU A 312 12.71 11.30 17.89
C GLU A 312 13.75 10.94 16.83
N ARG A 313 14.11 9.66 16.73
CA ARG A 313 15.19 9.22 15.83
C ARG A 313 14.80 9.39 14.37
N VAL A 314 13.54 9.09 14.04
CA VAL A 314 13.01 9.30 12.68
C VAL A 314 12.96 10.79 12.35
N TYR A 315 12.47 11.61 13.27
CA TYR A 315 12.37 13.05 13.10
C TYR A 315 13.76 13.68 12.87
N GLN A 316 14.74 13.32 13.70
CA GLN A 316 16.13 13.77 13.56
C GLN A 316 16.73 13.38 12.20
N GLU A 317 16.53 12.14 11.75
CA GLU A 317 17.05 11.70 10.45
C GLU A 317 16.37 12.41 9.27
N LEU A 318 15.08 12.75 9.39
CA LEU A 318 14.35 13.46 8.34
C LEU A 318 14.66 14.96 8.29
N PHE A 319 14.83 15.62 9.42
CA PHE A 319 14.88 17.09 9.49
C PHE A 319 16.23 17.65 9.99
N GLY A 320 17.09 16.81 10.58
CA GLY A 320 18.32 17.27 11.23
C GLY A 320 18.07 18.08 12.51
N GLU A 321 16.85 18.02 13.03
CA GLU A 321 16.38 18.72 14.23
C GLU A 321 16.19 17.70 15.36
N GLU A 322 16.54 18.06 16.59
CA GLU A 322 16.21 17.29 17.78
C GLU A 322 14.88 17.80 18.34
N LYS A 323 14.01 16.87 18.74
CA LYS A 323 12.76 17.17 19.45
C LYS A 323 12.95 16.97 20.95
N LEU A 324 12.02 17.46 21.77
CA LEU A 324 12.02 17.17 23.21
C LEU A 324 11.87 15.66 23.43
N ASP A 325 12.72 15.08 24.27
CA ASP A 325 12.73 13.63 24.56
C ASP A 325 12.64 13.42 26.07
N LEU A 326 11.55 12.81 26.51
CA LEU A 326 11.32 12.47 27.91
C LEU A 326 11.40 10.93 28.09
N PRO A 327 12.00 10.43 29.19
CA PRO A 327 12.02 8.99 29.43
C PRO A 327 10.59 8.45 29.62
N GLY A 328 10.14 7.60 28.69
CA GLY A 328 8.80 7.03 28.69
C GLY A 328 8.41 6.27 29.96
N ASP A 329 9.38 5.69 30.68
CA ASP A 329 9.18 5.01 31.97
C ASP A 329 8.96 5.98 33.15
N LYS A 330 9.12 7.28 32.92
CA LYS A 330 9.02 8.34 33.93
C LYS A 330 7.94 9.37 33.63
N LEU A 331 7.17 9.24 32.55
CA LEU A 331 6.13 10.21 32.19
C LEU A 331 5.13 10.46 33.33
N TRP A 332 4.78 9.42 34.08
CA TRP A 332 3.95 9.54 35.29
C TRP A 332 4.55 10.45 36.37
N GLU A 333 5.88 10.51 36.53
CA GLU A 333 6.55 11.41 37.48
C GLU A 333 6.37 12.88 37.06
N TYR A 334 6.44 13.15 35.75
CA TYR A 334 6.23 14.48 35.19
C TYR A 334 4.76 14.91 35.34
N TRP A 335 3.82 13.97 35.20
CA TRP A 335 2.40 14.25 35.43
C TRP A 335 2.09 14.57 36.89
N ASP A 336 2.60 13.75 37.81
CA ASP A 336 2.30 13.84 39.25
C ASP A 336 2.96 15.06 39.90
N ARG A 337 4.12 15.49 39.41
CA ARG A 337 4.87 16.63 39.95
C ARG A 337 4.55 17.91 39.20
N GLU A 338 3.92 18.84 39.90
CA GLU A 338 3.48 20.13 39.33
C GLU A 338 4.62 20.90 38.66
N GLU A 339 5.82 20.88 39.25
CA GLU A 339 6.99 21.58 38.73
C GLU A 339 7.57 21.00 37.43
N LEU A 340 7.19 19.77 37.06
CA LEU A 340 7.64 19.08 35.84
C LEU A 340 6.54 18.99 34.77
N ARG A 341 5.28 19.19 35.15
CA ARG A 341 4.12 18.93 34.28
C ARG A 341 4.10 19.77 33.01
N ASP A 342 4.54 21.02 33.09
CA ASP A 342 4.65 21.90 31.93
C ASP A 342 5.61 21.36 30.86
N GLU A 343 6.63 20.60 31.26
CA GLU A 343 7.55 19.96 30.32
C GLU A 343 6.86 18.80 29.60
N LEU A 344 6.02 18.02 30.31
CA LEU A 344 5.21 16.96 29.71
C LEU A 344 4.19 17.50 28.71
N PHE A 345 3.53 18.63 29.00
CA PHE A 345 2.61 19.27 28.05
C PHE A 345 3.30 19.73 26.78
N ARG A 346 4.50 20.31 26.89
CA ARG A 346 5.31 20.70 25.72
C ARG A 346 5.79 19.48 24.94
N TYR A 347 6.14 18.40 25.63
CA TYR A 347 6.53 17.12 25.00
C TYR A 347 5.39 16.54 24.17
N SER A 348 4.18 16.42 24.76
CA SER A 348 3.00 15.90 24.04
C SER A 348 2.65 16.75 22.81
N LEU A 349 2.75 18.09 22.93
CA LEU A 349 2.55 18.98 21.78
C LEU A 349 3.62 18.78 20.69
N ASP A 350 4.89 18.69 21.08
CA ASP A 350 6.02 18.49 20.15
C ASP A 350 5.90 17.15 19.42
N ASP A 351 5.40 16.09 20.07
CA ASP A 351 5.20 14.77 19.47
C ASP A 351 4.14 14.78 18.36
N VAL A 352 3.01 15.46 18.56
CA VAL A 352 2.00 15.58 17.50
C VAL A 352 2.45 16.51 16.38
N VAL A 353 3.11 17.62 16.69
CA VAL A 353 3.68 18.51 15.67
C VAL A 353 4.74 17.77 14.84
N ALA A 354 5.62 17.00 15.47
CA ALA A 354 6.60 16.17 14.79
C ALA A 354 5.94 15.10 13.92
N THR A 355 4.92 14.41 14.43
CA THR A 355 4.14 13.39 13.71
C THR A 355 3.49 14.00 12.46
N TYR A 356 2.85 15.16 12.59
CA TYR A 356 2.28 15.90 11.46
C TYR A 356 3.34 16.31 10.42
N ARG A 357 4.48 16.87 10.85
CA ARG A 357 5.59 17.24 9.94
C ARG A 357 6.14 16.04 9.17
N ILE A 358 6.26 14.88 9.82
CA ILE A 358 6.65 13.62 9.17
C ILE A 358 5.60 13.22 8.12
N ALA A 359 4.31 13.30 8.46
CA ALA A 359 3.22 13.00 7.54
C ALA A 359 3.26 13.89 6.29
N GLU A 360 3.42 15.21 6.43
CA GLU A 360 3.55 16.13 5.29
C GLU A 360 4.70 15.77 4.35
N LYS A 361 5.81 15.25 4.90
CA LYS A 361 6.98 14.85 4.11
C LYS A 361 6.77 13.52 3.39
N ILE A 362 6.04 12.58 3.98
CA ILE A 362 6.02 11.17 3.55
C ILE A 362 4.72 10.77 2.84
N LEU A 363 3.59 11.38 3.18
CA LEU A 363 2.29 11.07 2.57
C LEU A 363 2.23 11.32 1.06
N PRO A 364 2.83 12.38 0.46
CA PRO A 364 2.79 12.57 -0.99
C PRO A 364 3.27 11.35 -1.77
N LEU A 365 4.32 10.68 -1.29
CA LEU A 365 4.84 9.46 -1.90
C LEU A 365 3.92 8.25 -1.73
N ASN A 366 3.23 8.12 -0.61
CA ASN A 366 2.25 7.06 -0.40
C ASN A 366 0.97 7.29 -1.22
N MET A 367 0.53 8.53 -1.36
CA MET A 367 -0.59 8.92 -2.23
C MET A 367 -0.27 8.60 -3.69
N GLU A 368 0.95 8.89 -4.14
CA GLU A 368 1.34 8.57 -5.51
C GLU A 368 1.43 7.05 -5.74
N LEU A 369 1.97 6.31 -4.78
CA LEU A 369 1.93 4.84 -4.82
C LEU A 369 0.48 4.33 -4.83
N THR A 370 -0.42 4.97 -4.11
CA THR A 370 -1.87 4.67 -4.13
C THR A 370 -2.47 4.84 -5.52
N ARG A 371 -2.16 5.94 -6.21
CA ARG A 371 -2.66 6.22 -7.56
C ARG A 371 -2.09 5.24 -8.61
N ILE A 372 -0.78 4.97 -8.54
CA ILE A 372 -0.10 4.05 -9.46
C ILE A 372 -0.60 2.61 -9.25
N VAL A 373 -0.55 2.12 -8.02
CA VAL A 373 -0.93 0.73 -7.68
C VAL A 373 -2.45 0.53 -7.79
N GLY A 374 -3.23 1.59 -7.57
CA GLY A 374 -4.69 1.57 -7.65
C GLY A 374 -5.35 0.87 -6.46
N GLN A 375 -4.79 1.02 -5.25
CA GLN A 375 -5.32 0.43 -4.01
C GLN A 375 -5.44 1.51 -2.94
N PRO A 376 -6.41 1.43 -2.00
CA PRO A 376 -6.65 2.50 -1.01
C PRO A 376 -5.42 2.87 -0.19
N LEU A 377 -5.29 4.13 0.23
CA LEU A 377 -4.13 4.58 1.02
C LEU A 377 -4.02 3.82 2.35
N PHE A 378 -5.15 3.52 2.99
CA PHE A 378 -5.23 2.66 4.17
C PHE A 378 -4.49 1.31 3.98
N ASP A 379 -4.59 0.75 2.78
CA ASP A 379 -3.95 -0.50 2.40
C ASP A 379 -2.48 -0.29 2.02
N ILE A 380 -2.17 0.73 1.22
CA ILE A 380 -0.81 1.02 0.74
C ILE A 380 0.15 1.35 1.87
N SER A 381 -0.31 2.12 2.87
CA SER A 381 0.47 2.48 4.05
C SER A 381 0.88 1.27 4.88
N ARG A 382 0.21 0.11 4.72
CA ARG A 382 0.45 -1.13 5.48
C ARG A 382 1.02 -2.28 4.65
N MET A 383 1.04 -2.17 3.34
CA MET A 383 1.59 -3.20 2.45
C MET A 383 3.11 -3.23 2.44
N ALA A 384 3.71 -4.42 2.47
CA ALA A 384 5.08 -4.60 2.03
C ALA A 384 5.23 -4.21 0.55
N THR A 385 6.41 -3.76 0.13
CA THR A 385 6.66 -3.36 -1.27
C THR A 385 6.27 -4.45 -2.27
N GLY A 386 6.59 -5.73 -1.97
CA GLY A 386 6.20 -6.85 -2.83
C GLY A 386 4.68 -7.03 -2.99
N GLN A 387 3.89 -6.66 -1.99
CA GLN A 387 2.42 -6.65 -2.10
C GLN A 387 1.94 -5.49 -2.97
N GLN A 388 2.58 -4.32 -2.89
CA GLN A 388 2.27 -3.19 -3.77
C GLN A 388 2.55 -3.55 -5.24
N ALA A 389 3.71 -4.15 -5.52
CA ALA A 389 4.06 -4.65 -6.86
C ALA A 389 3.07 -5.70 -7.37
N GLU A 390 2.68 -6.65 -6.53
CA GLU A 390 1.70 -7.67 -6.90
C GLU A 390 0.33 -7.06 -7.22
N TRP A 391 -0.20 -6.16 -6.39
CA TRP A 391 -1.50 -5.53 -6.67
C TRP A 391 -1.47 -4.63 -7.91
N PHE A 392 -0.34 -3.99 -8.19
CA PHE A 392 -0.15 -3.29 -9.45
C PHE A 392 -0.23 -4.24 -10.65
N LEU A 393 0.41 -5.41 -10.57
CA LEU A 393 0.30 -6.45 -11.61
C LEU A 393 -1.11 -7.02 -11.73
N VAL A 394 -1.85 -7.18 -10.63
CA VAL A 394 -3.27 -7.59 -10.66
C VAL A 394 -4.11 -6.60 -11.46
N ARG A 395 -3.95 -5.29 -11.20
CA ARG A 395 -4.63 -4.24 -11.95
C ARG A 395 -4.23 -4.27 -13.44
N LYS A 396 -2.94 -4.44 -13.74
CA LYS A 396 -2.44 -4.50 -15.11
C LYS A 396 -2.91 -5.73 -15.87
N ALA A 397 -2.99 -6.89 -15.22
CA ALA A 397 -3.49 -8.12 -15.84
C ALA A 397 -4.92 -7.93 -16.35
N TYR A 398 -5.80 -7.33 -15.54
CA TYR A 398 -7.15 -6.99 -15.97
C TYR A 398 -7.18 -6.05 -17.19
N GLN A 399 -6.34 -4.99 -17.19
CA GLN A 399 -6.22 -4.06 -18.32
C GLN A 399 -5.71 -4.73 -19.61
N TYR A 400 -4.90 -5.78 -19.47
CA TYR A 400 -4.36 -6.59 -20.56
C TYR A 400 -5.30 -7.72 -21.00
N GLY A 401 -6.43 -7.94 -20.31
CA GLY A 401 -7.32 -9.07 -20.56
C GLY A 401 -6.74 -10.42 -20.11
N GLU A 402 -5.72 -10.42 -19.25
CA GLU A 402 -5.11 -11.60 -18.66
C GLU A 402 -5.80 -11.98 -17.33
N LEU A 403 -5.97 -13.29 -17.13
CA LEU A 403 -6.41 -13.86 -15.86
C LEU A 403 -5.33 -13.66 -14.80
N VAL A 404 -5.78 -13.28 -13.62
CA VAL A 404 -4.90 -13.15 -12.45
C VAL A 404 -4.67 -14.54 -11.84
N PRO A 405 -3.42 -15.01 -11.71
CA PRO A 405 -3.14 -16.24 -10.99
C PRO A 405 -3.57 -16.12 -9.52
N ASN A 406 -4.12 -17.20 -8.96
CA ASN A 406 -4.50 -17.21 -7.55
C ASN A 406 -3.28 -17.15 -6.63
N LYS A 407 -3.48 -16.76 -5.37
CA LYS A 407 -2.52 -17.05 -4.32
C LYS A 407 -2.27 -18.56 -4.22
N PRO A 408 -1.04 -18.98 -3.91
CA PRO A 408 -0.73 -20.40 -3.77
C PRO A 408 -1.56 -21.03 -2.66
N SER A 409 -2.06 -22.22 -2.92
CA SER A 409 -2.60 -23.11 -1.89
C SER A 409 -1.54 -23.41 -0.82
N HIS A 410 -1.98 -23.93 0.33
CA HIS A 410 -1.05 -24.31 1.39
C HIS A 410 0.00 -25.35 0.93
N SER A 411 -0.41 -26.29 0.08
CA SER A 411 0.47 -27.30 -0.52
C SER A 411 1.53 -26.67 -1.43
N GLU A 412 1.11 -25.77 -2.33
CA GLU A 412 2.04 -25.06 -3.21
C GLU A 412 2.99 -24.16 -2.43
N PHE A 413 2.47 -23.40 -1.46
CA PHE A 413 3.31 -22.57 -0.60
C PHE A 413 4.38 -23.40 0.10
N SER A 414 4.02 -24.57 0.65
CA SER A 414 4.98 -25.48 1.30
C SER A 414 6.03 -26.03 0.32
N LYS A 415 5.68 -26.32 -0.93
CA LYS A 415 6.63 -26.74 -1.98
C LYS A 415 7.57 -25.61 -2.43
N ARG A 416 7.07 -24.38 -2.46
CA ARG A 416 7.82 -23.17 -2.82
C ARG A 416 8.72 -22.71 -1.67
N ARG A 417 8.31 -22.92 -0.43
CA ARG A 417 9.04 -22.51 0.78
C ARG A 417 10.36 -23.26 0.89
N GLY A 418 11.43 -22.52 1.19
CA GLY A 418 12.77 -23.08 1.35
C GLY A 418 13.60 -23.10 0.07
N ARG A 419 12.98 -22.96 -1.11
CA ARG A 419 13.73 -22.73 -2.36
C ARG A 419 14.25 -21.29 -2.38
N ARG A 420 15.52 -21.11 -2.73
CA ARG A 420 16.15 -19.79 -2.88
C ARG A 420 17.00 -19.80 -4.14
N ALA A 421 16.78 -18.82 -5.01
CA ALA A 421 17.65 -18.59 -6.15
C ALA A 421 19.05 -18.20 -5.65
N VAL A 422 20.09 -18.57 -6.41
CA VAL A 422 21.44 -18.08 -6.16
C VAL A 422 21.46 -16.56 -6.37
N GLY A 423 21.94 -15.82 -5.37
CA GLY A 423 21.94 -14.35 -5.38
C GLY A 423 22.87 -13.72 -6.43
N GLY A 424 22.95 -12.39 -6.41
CA GLY A 424 23.88 -11.65 -7.26
C GLY A 424 25.35 -11.97 -6.96
N TYR A 425 26.25 -11.55 -7.85
CA TYR A 425 27.68 -11.77 -7.67
C TYR A 425 28.23 -10.78 -6.64
N VAL A 426 28.97 -11.28 -5.66
CA VAL A 426 29.70 -10.46 -4.69
C VAL A 426 31.18 -10.82 -4.78
N LYS A 427 32.05 -9.81 -4.90
CA LYS A 427 33.50 -9.98 -4.72
C LYS A 427 33.82 -9.48 -3.31
N GLU A 428 34.40 -10.35 -2.49
CA GLU A 428 34.87 -9.97 -1.15
C GLU A 428 35.77 -8.73 -1.22
N PRO A 429 35.55 -7.73 -0.35
CA PRO A 429 36.31 -6.51 -0.37
C PRO A 429 37.78 -6.78 -0.02
N GLU A 430 38.68 -6.22 -0.82
CA GLU A 430 40.10 -6.20 -0.49
C GLU A 430 40.31 -5.32 0.74
N ARG A 431 40.72 -5.92 1.87
CA ARG A 431 40.85 -5.19 3.14
C ARG A 431 42.00 -4.18 3.06
N GLY A 432 41.71 -2.94 3.44
CA GLY A 432 42.70 -1.86 3.49
C GLY A 432 42.07 -0.49 3.31
N LEU A 433 42.89 0.55 3.46
CA LEU A 433 42.53 1.89 3.03
C LEU A 433 42.88 2.01 1.55
N HIS A 434 41.86 2.29 0.73
CA HIS A 434 42.02 2.49 -0.71
C HIS A 434 41.70 3.94 -1.06
N GLU A 435 42.53 4.55 -1.89
CA GLU A 435 42.34 5.90 -2.40
C GLU A 435 41.97 5.87 -3.89
N ASN A 436 41.36 6.95 -4.40
CA ASN A 436 41.00 7.10 -5.81
C ASN A 436 40.08 6.00 -6.36
N ILE A 437 39.04 5.68 -5.59
CA ILE A 437 38.02 4.69 -5.97
C ILE A 437 37.06 5.27 -7.01
N VAL A 438 36.82 4.51 -8.06
CA VAL A 438 35.78 4.75 -9.06
C VAL A 438 34.69 3.70 -8.89
N GLN A 439 33.43 4.13 -8.87
CA GLN A 439 32.27 3.25 -8.84
C GLN A 439 31.69 3.07 -10.25
N PHE A 440 31.56 1.83 -10.68
CA PHE A 440 30.81 1.44 -11.87
C PHE A 440 29.49 0.80 -11.43
N ASP A 441 28.37 1.37 -11.85
CA ASP A 441 27.03 0.94 -11.44
C ASP A 441 26.12 0.74 -12.65
N PHE A 442 25.37 -0.36 -12.68
CA PHE A 442 24.36 -0.60 -13.69
C PHE A 442 23.06 0.10 -13.32
N ARG A 443 22.65 1.06 -14.16
CA ARG A 443 21.35 1.71 -13.98
C ARG A 443 20.19 0.70 -14.13
N SER A 444 19.57 0.32 -13.02
CA SER A 444 18.42 -0.58 -12.99
C SER A 444 18.71 -1.93 -13.68
N LEU A 445 19.79 -2.60 -13.25
CA LEU A 445 20.26 -3.86 -13.84
C LEU A 445 19.14 -4.89 -14.05
N TYR A 446 18.45 -5.28 -12.97
CA TYR A 446 17.47 -6.36 -13.05
C TYR A 446 16.21 -6.02 -13.86
N PRO A 447 15.57 -4.85 -13.71
CA PRO A 447 14.50 -4.45 -14.62
C PRO A 447 14.94 -4.47 -16.10
N SER A 448 16.16 -4.03 -16.38
CA SER A 448 16.71 -4.04 -17.74
C SER A 448 16.94 -5.46 -18.28
N ILE A 449 17.39 -6.39 -17.42
CA ILE A 449 17.51 -7.82 -17.78
C ILE A 449 16.13 -8.41 -18.08
N ILE A 450 15.13 -8.16 -17.22
CA ILE A 450 13.77 -8.69 -17.40
C ILE A 450 13.19 -8.26 -18.74
N ILE A 451 13.33 -6.98 -19.10
CA ILE A 451 12.85 -6.45 -20.38
C ILE A 451 13.67 -7.01 -21.54
N SER A 452 15.00 -6.84 -21.51
CA SER A 452 15.87 -7.18 -22.66
C SER A 452 16.00 -8.68 -22.93
N LYS A 453 15.64 -9.53 -21.96
CA LYS A 453 15.60 -10.99 -22.10
C LYS A 453 14.18 -11.55 -22.08
N ASN A 454 13.19 -10.67 -22.06
CA ASN A 454 11.77 -11.00 -22.07
C ASN A 454 11.40 -12.04 -20.99
N ILE A 455 11.86 -11.85 -19.76
CA ILE A 455 11.74 -12.85 -18.68
C ILE A 455 10.36 -12.76 -18.03
N SER A 456 9.52 -13.76 -18.29
CA SER A 456 8.20 -13.89 -17.72
C SER A 456 7.76 -15.36 -17.70
N PRO A 457 6.86 -15.78 -16.78
CA PRO A 457 6.34 -17.16 -16.79
C PRO A 457 5.68 -17.55 -18.12
N ASP A 458 5.02 -16.60 -18.78
CA ASP A 458 4.36 -16.73 -20.08
C ASP A 458 5.33 -16.81 -21.28
N THR A 459 6.59 -16.44 -21.11
CA THR A 459 7.62 -16.52 -22.17
C THR A 459 8.59 -17.67 -21.96
N LEU A 460 8.60 -18.30 -20.78
CA LEU A 460 9.38 -19.50 -20.46
C LEU A 460 8.92 -20.69 -21.32
N THR A 461 9.87 -21.42 -21.92
CA THR A 461 9.57 -22.56 -22.78
C THR A 461 10.66 -23.64 -22.74
N ASP A 462 10.27 -24.88 -23.01
CA ASP A 462 11.19 -26.02 -23.19
C ASP A 462 11.43 -26.34 -24.68
N GLU A 463 10.82 -25.59 -25.60
CA GLU A 463 10.99 -25.78 -27.04
C GLU A 463 12.46 -25.56 -27.46
N LYS A 464 13.05 -26.53 -28.16
CA LYS A 464 14.47 -26.49 -28.53
C LYS A 464 14.74 -25.61 -29.75
N ASP A 465 13.79 -25.56 -30.68
CA ASP A 465 13.91 -24.85 -31.97
C ASP A 465 13.28 -23.45 -31.93
N CYS A 466 12.94 -22.93 -30.74
CA CYS A 466 12.39 -21.59 -30.58
C CYS A 466 13.46 -20.50 -30.73
N ASP A 467 13.09 -19.36 -31.30
CA ASP A 467 13.93 -18.17 -31.22
C ASP A 467 13.88 -17.57 -29.80
N CYS A 468 14.89 -17.92 -29.01
CA CYS A 468 14.86 -17.75 -27.56
C CYS A 468 16.16 -17.14 -27.02
N HIS A 469 16.05 -16.43 -25.91
CA HIS A 469 17.16 -16.09 -25.03
C HIS A 469 17.43 -17.27 -24.10
N VAL A 470 18.70 -17.67 -23.99
CA VAL A 470 19.13 -18.76 -23.11
C VAL A 470 19.86 -18.17 -21.91
N ALA A 471 19.34 -18.43 -20.72
CA ALA A 471 19.94 -18.00 -19.46
C ALA A 471 21.26 -18.73 -19.22
N PRO A 472 22.32 -18.03 -18.76
CA PRO A 472 23.56 -18.66 -18.36
C PRO A 472 23.36 -19.57 -17.13
N GLU A 473 24.29 -20.48 -16.89
CA GLU A 473 24.32 -21.44 -15.78
C GLU A 473 23.25 -22.54 -15.82
N TYR A 474 21.98 -22.20 -16.06
CA TYR A 474 20.84 -23.12 -15.95
C TYR A 474 20.21 -23.51 -17.30
N GLY A 475 20.44 -22.73 -18.36
CA GLY A 475 19.93 -23.05 -19.69
C GLY A 475 18.43 -22.84 -19.90
N TYR A 476 17.74 -22.14 -18.98
CA TYR A 476 16.35 -21.73 -19.14
C TYR A 476 16.16 -20.91 -20.42
N ARG A 477 15.07 -21.14 -21.16
CA ARG A 477 14.79 -20.46 -22.43
C ARG A 477 13.57 -19.57 -22.31
N PHE A 478 13.71 -18.33 -22.78
CA PHE A 478 12.63 -17.34 -22.86
C PHE A 478 12.44 -16.91 -24.30
N ARG A 479 11.21 -16.98 -24.81
CA ARG A 479 10.87 -16.54 -26.17
C ARG A 479 11.22 -15.07 -26.36
N LYS A 480 11.77 -14.71 -27.51
CA LYS A 480 12.04 -13.29 -27.82
C LYS A 480 10.78 -12.50 -28.11
N GLU A 481 9.82 -13.15 -28.78
CA GLU A 481 8.52 -12.60 -29.12
C GLU A 481 7.41 -13.64 -28.92
N PRO A 482 6.18 -13.23 -28.57
CA PRO A 482 5.78 -11.85 -28.23
C PRO A 482 6.36 -11.39 -26.87
N ALA A 483 6.27 -10.09 -26.59
CA ALA A 483 6.68 -9.54 -25.29
C ALA A 483 5.81 -10.11 -24.18
N GLY A 484 6.44 -10.57 -23.10
CA GLY A 484 5.74 -11.16 -21.96
C GLY A 484 5.03 -10.11 -21.12
N PHE A 485 4.08 -10.57 -20.31
CA PHE A 485 3.24 -9.70 -19.47
C PHE A 485 4.08 -8.83 -18.52
N VAL A 486 4.91 -9.44 -17.67
CA VAL A 486 5.69 -8.70 -16.67
C VAL A 486 6.75 -7.78 -17.31
N PRO A 487 7.55 -8.23 -18.31
CA PRO A 487 8.43 -7.34 -19.08
C PRO A 487 7.72 -6.12 -19.67
N SER A 488 6.52 -6.30 -20.25
CA SER A 488 5.74 -5.22 -20.85
C SER A 488 5.34 -4.18 -19.79
N VAL A 489 4.82 -4.64 -18.65
CA VAL A 489 4.42 -3.79 -17.53
C VAL A 489 5.60 -3.03 -16.91
N ILE A 490 6.76 -3.68 -16.73
CA ILE A 490 7.98 -2.99 -16.27
C ILE A 490 8.44 -1.95 -17.31
N GLY A 491 8.35 -2.28 -18.60
CA GLY A 491 8.68 -1.38 -19.71
C GLY A 491 7.86 -0.09 -19.70
N GLU A 492 6.56 -0.19 -19.42
CA GLU A 492 5.67 0.97 -19.22
C GLU A 492 6.16 1.86 -18.07
N ILE A 493 6.44 1.28 -16.90
CA ILE A 493 6.92 2.04 -15.73
C ILE A 493 8.22 2.78 -16.02
N LEU A 494 9.18 2.12 -16.68
CA LEU A 494 10.48 2.74 -16.98
C LEU A 494 10.32 3.86 -18.01
N SER A 495 9.50 3.65 -19.04
CA SER A 495 9.20 4.66 -20.06
C SER A 495 8.55 5.89 -19.44
N GLU A 496 7.55 5.66 -18.58
CA GLU A 496 6.84 6.73 -17.88
C GLU A 496 7.76 7.50 -16.94
N ARG A 497 8.63 6.77 -16.23
CA ARG A 497 9.65 7.42 -15.38
C ARG A 497 10.63 8.27 -16.18
N VAL A 498 10.99 7.87 -17.40
CA VAL A 498 11.85 8.68 -18.29
C VAL A 498 11.11 9.96 -18.72
N ARG A 499 9.82 9.86 -19.07
CA ARG A 499 8.96 11.00 -19.41
C ARG A 499 8.92 12.02 -18.27
N ILE A 500 8.58 11.58 -17.05
CA ILE A 500 8.47 12.42 -15.85
C ILE A 500 9.81 13.09 -15.52
N LYS A 501 10.93 12.37 -15.60
CA LYS A 501 12.27 12.98 -15.40
C LYS A 501 12.62 14.01 -16.48
N GLY A 502 12.09 13.85 -17.69
CA GLY A 502 12.20 14.84 -18.76
C GLY A 502 11.42 16.10 -18.46
N GLU A 503 10.17 15.97 -18.00
CA GLU A 503 9.33 17.07 -17.54
C GLU A 503 9.94 17.80 -16.35
N MET A 504 10.44 17.07 -15.36
CA MET A 504 11.10 17.64 -14.18
C MET A 504 12.36 18.44 -14.53
N LYS A 505 13.04 18.12 -15.64
CA LYS A 505 14.19 18.92 -16.11
C LYS A 505 13.77 20.19 -16.85
N ARG A 506 12.57 20.22 -17.44
CA ARG A 506 12.02 21.35 -18.18
C ARG A 506 11.21 22.31 -17.31
N SER A 507 10.68 21.82 -16.20
CA SER A 507 9.93 22.64 -15.26
C SER A 507 10.88 23.46 -14.39
N ASP A 508 10.60 24.76 -14.35
CA ASP A 508 11.22 25.75 -13.47
C ASP A 508 10.40 26.00 -12.19
N ASP A 509 9.15 25.52 -12.13
CA ASP A 509 8.29 25.67 -10.95
C ASP A 509 8.71 24.72 -9.82
N PRO A 510 9.12 25.23 -8.64
CA PRO A 510 9.52 24.39 -7.51
C PRO A 510 8.44 23.39 -7.07
N MET A 511 7.16 23.78 -7.14
CA MET A 511 6.05 22.91 -6.70
C MET A 511 5.83 21.76 -7.68
N GLU A 512 5.73 22.06 -8.98
CA GLU A 512 5.67 21.05 -10.03
C GLU A 512 6.87 20.10 -9.98
N ARG A 513 8.09 20.61 -9.80
CA ARG A 513 9.30 19.78 -9.65
C ARG A 513 9.22 18.85 -8.44
N LYS A 514 8.68 19.31 -7.31
CA LYS A 514 8.46 18.48 -6.10
C LYS A 514 7.48 17.34 -6.41
N ILE A 515 6.37 17.64 -7.07
CA ILE A 515 5.36 16.65 -7.48
C ILE A 515 5.99 15.62 -8.44
N LEU A 516 6.65 16.07 -9.51
CA LEU A 516 7.31 15.18 -10.48
C LEU A 516 8.40 14.32 -9.82
N ASN A 517 9.10 14.84 -8.81
CA ASN A 517 10.06 14.05 -8.06
C ASN A 517 9.38 12.93 -7.26
N VAL A 518 8.26 13.21 -6.60
CA VAL A 518 7.47 12.20 -5.89
C VAL A 518 7.02 11.09 -6.86
N GLN A 519 6.52 11.46 -8.04
CA GLN A 519 6.10 10.52 -9.08
C GLN A 519 7.24 9.62 -9.58
N GLN A 520 8.41 10.19 -9.92
CA GLN A 520 9.53 9.37 -10.40
C GLN A 520 10.11 8.45 -9.29
N GLU A 521 10.01 8.85 -8.02
CA GLU A 521 10.42 8.02 -6.88
C GLU A 521 9.47 6.85 -6.67
N ALA A 522 8.16 7.06 -6.76
CA ALA A 522 7.17 5.99 -6.68
C ALA A 522 7.40 4.94 -7.77
N LEU A 523 7.56 5.36 -9.02
CA LEU A 523 7.86 4.47 -10.15
C LEU A 523 9.20 3.75 -9.98
N LYS A 524 10.24 4.43 -9.48
CA LYS A 524 11.54 3.80 -9.18
C LYS A 524 11.37 2.67 -8.17
N ARG A 525 10.64 2.91 -7.08
CA ARG A 525 10.44 1.93 -6.00
C ARG A 525 9.66 0.72 -6.48
N LEU A 526 8.62 0.93 -7.29
CA LEU A 526 7.82 -0.13 -7.87
C LEU A 526 8.65 -1.00 -8.83
N ALA A 527 9.40 -0.38 -9.75
CA ALA A 527 10.29 -1.08 -10.69
C ALA A 527 11.37 -1.90 -9.96
N ASN A 528 12.00 -1.32 -8.93
CA ASN A 528 13.02 -1.99 -8.13
C ASN A 528 12.43 -3.15 -7.31
N THR A 529 11.14 -3.18 -7.02
CA THR A 529 10.54 -4.29 -6.27
C THR A 529 10.26 -5.48 -7.18
N MET A 530 9.85 -5.24 -8.43
CA MET A 530 9.34 -6.28 -9.33
C MET A 530 10.38 -7.34 -9.73
N TYR A 531 11.69 -7.09 -9.62
CA TYR A 531 12.67 -8.15 -9.89
C TYR A 531 12.73 -9.21 -8.79
N GLY A 532 12.54 -8.81 -7.53
CA GLY A 532 12.74 -9.69 -6.37
C GLY A 532 11.54 -10.58 -6.07
N VAL A 533 10.37 -10.26 -6.61
CA VAL A 533 9.12 -10.94 -6.25
C VAL A 533 8.96 -12.31 -6.92
N TYR A 534 9.65 -12.60 -8.03
CA TYR A 534 9.57 -13.91 -8.69
C TYR A 534 9.95 -15.07 -7.77
N GLY A 535 10.95 -14.88 -6.91
CA GLY A 535 11.38 -15.87 -5.92
C GLY A 535 10.54 -15.89 -4.64
N TYR A 536 9.60 -14.97 -4.46
CA TYR A 536 8.78 -14.90 -3.27
C TYR A 536 7.68 -15.97 -3.28
N SER A 537 7.80 -16.95 -2.39
CA SER A 537 6.91 -18.12 -2.32
C SER A 537 5.39 -17.86 -2.26
N ARG A 538 4.94 -16.64 -1.92
CA ARG A 538 3.50 -16.26 -1.91
C ARG A 538 3.09 -15.38 -3.09
N PHE A 539 3.99 -15.09 -4.02
CA PHE A 539 3.71 -14.28 -5.20
C PHE A 539 2.80 -15.02 -6.20
N ARG A 540 1.87 -14.30 -6.82
CA ARG A 540 0.93 -14.84 -7.83
C ARG A 540 1.67 -15.36 -9.07
N TRP A 541 2.54 -14.55 -9.67
CA TRP A 541 3.39 -14.93 -10.82
C TRP A 541 4.72 -15.53 -10.40
N TYR A 542 4.74 -16.33 -9.32
CA TYR A 542 5.96 -16.99 -8.85
C TYR A 542 6.59 -17.86 -9.94
N SER A 543 7.89 -17.70 -10.17
CA SER A 543 8.71 -18.60 -10.98
C SER A 543 10.14 -18.57 -10.47
N MET A 544 10.64 -19.72 -10.04
CA MET A 544 12.02 -19.85 -9.58
C MET A 544 12.99 -19.74 -10.76
N GLU A 545 12.58 -20.26 -11.91
CA GLU A 545 13.30 -20.22 -13.18
C GLU A 545 13.54 -18.77 -13.62
N CYS A 546 12.52 -17.91 -13.52
CA CYS A 546 12.67 -16.48 -13.78
C CYS A 546 13.66 -15.83 -12.80
N ALA A 547 13.54 -16.12 -11.50
CA ALA A 547 14.43 -15.56 -10.48
C ALA A 547 15.90 -16.00 -10.67
N GLU A 548 16.13 -17.26 -10.97
CA GLU A 548 17.46 -17.81 -11.25
C GLU A 548 18.03 -17.27 -12.57
N ALA A 549 17.22 -17.13 -13.62
CA ALA A 549 17.66 -16.56 -14.89
C ALA A 549 18.10 -15.09 -14.74
N ILE A 550 17.32 -14.27 -14.03
CA ILE A 550 17.64 -12.85 -13.76
C ILE A 550 19.00 -12.73 -13.07
N THR A 551 19.19 -13.51 -12.00
CA THR A 551 20.44 -13.45 -11.22
C THR A 551 21.61 -14.03 -12.00
N ALA A 552 21.42 -15.07 -12.82
CA ALA A 552 22.47 -15.65 -13.67
C ALA A 552 22.96 -14.65 -14.71
N TRP A 553 22.06 -13.95 -15.42
CA TRP A 553 22.45 -12.87 -16.32
C TRP A 553 23.12 -11.71 -15.58
N GLY A 554 22.63 -11.36 -14.39
CA GLY A 554 23.27 -10.34 -13.54
C GLY A 554 24.72 -10.69 -13.22
N ARG A 555 24.97 -11.92 -12.76
CA ARG A 555 26.33 -12.44 -12.48
C ARG A 555 27.22 -12.47 -13.73
N ASP A 556 26.67 -12.88 -14.87
CA ASP A 556 27.39 -12.90 -16.14
C ASP A 556 27.80 -11.48 -16.58
N TYR A 557 26.89 -10.52 -16.49
CA TYR A 557 27.14 -9.13 -16.90
C TYR A 557 28.17 -8.43 -16.02
N ILE A 558 28.05 -8.52 -14.70
CA ILE A 558 29.01 -7.87 -13.80
C ILE A 558 30.41 -8.47 -13.94
N LYS A 559 30.54 -9.81 -14.07
CA LYS A 559 31.84 -10.46 -14.31
C LYS A 559 32.46 -10.03 -15.64
N ARG A 560 31.67 -9.92 -16.71
CA ARG A 560 32.13 -9.42 -18.00
C ARG A 560 32.58 -7.96 -17.91
N THR A 561 31.81 -7.10 -17.25
CA THR A 561 32.16 -5.68 -17.08
C THR A 561 33.42 -5.50 -16.25
N ILE A 562 33.61 -6.27 -15.17
CA ILE A 562 34.85 -6.28 -14.38
C ILE A 562 36.04 -6.65 -15.28
N LYS A 563 35.92 -7.73 -16.04
CA LYS A 563 36.99 -8.17 -16.96
C LYS A 563 37.33 -7.09 -17.99
N ILE A 564 36.32 -6.45 -18.57
CA ILE A 564 36.52 -5.32 -19.49
C ILE A 564 37.24 -4.17 -18.78
N ALA A 565 36.80 -3.79 -17.58
CA ALA A 565 37.41 -2.70 -16.82
C ALA A 565 38.90 -2.98 -16.50
N GLU A 566 39.24 -4.24 -16.19
CA GLU A 566 40.63 -4.68 -16.00
C GLU A 566 41.50 -4.47 -17.24
N GLU A 567 40.97 -4.68 -18.44
CA GLU A 567 41.66 -4.40 -19.71
C GLU A 567 41.93 -2.88 -19.89
N PHE A 568 41.11 -2.02 -19.29
CA PHE A 568 41.31 -0.57 -19.30
C PHE A 568 42.20 -0.05 -18.16
N GLY A 569 42.78 -0.94 -17.34
CA GLY A 569 43.69 -0.57 -16.25
C GLY A 569 42.99 -0.28 -14.93
N PHE A 570 41.75 -0.74 -14.75
CA PHE A 570 41.07 -0.69 -13.46
C PHE A 570 41.28 -2.00 -12.69
N HIS A 571 41.55 -1.91 -11.39
CA HIS A 571 41.60 -3.04 -10.49
C HIS A 571 40.37 -3.02 -9.59
N THR A 572 39.50 -4.01 -9.72
CA THR A 572 38.27 -4.08 -8.91
C THR A 572 38.64 -4.39 -7.46
N VAL A 573 38.22 -3.59 -6.49
CA VAL A 573 38.48 -3.80 -5.05
C VAL A 573 37.31 -4.46 -4.31
N TYR A 574 36.08 -4.24 -4.79
CA TYR A 574 34.84 -4.76 -4.22
C TYR A 574 33.77 -4.81 -5.31
N ALA A 575 32.86 -5.79 -5.26
CA ALA A 575 31.71 -5.86 -6.16
C ALA A 575 30.47 -6.32 -5.39
N ASP A 576 29.33 -5.69 -5.67
CA ASP A 576 28.07 -5.93 -4.98
C ASP A 576 26.91 -5.96 -5.99
N THR A 577 26.62 -7.15 -6.52
CA THR A 577 25.47 -7.49 -7.36
C THR A 577 25.26 -6.68 -8.65
N ASP A 578 24.97 -5.38 -8.57
CA ASP A 578 24.67 -4.44 -9.65
C ASP A 578 25.78 -3.42 -9.91
N GLY A 579 26.83 -3.40 -9.10
CA GLY A 579 27.98 -2.52 -9.31
C GLY A 579 29.28 -3.04 -8.72
N PHE A 580 30.38 -2.37 -9.06
CA PHE A 580 31.69 -2.64 -8.47
C PHE A 580 32.51 -1.37 -8.31
N TYR A 581 33.41 -1.42 -7.35
CA TYR A 581 34.34 -0.35 -7.00
C TYR A 581 35.73 -0.77 -7.46
N ALA A 582 36.45 0.14 -8.10
CA ALA A 582 37.77 -0.14 -8.64
C ALA A 582 38.73 1.03 -8.45
N THR A 583 40.03 0.74 -8.38
CA THR A 583 41.10 1.74 -8.43
C THR A 583 41.73 1.75 -9.82
N TYR A 584 42.18 2.91 -10.29
CA TYR A 584 42.88 2.99 -11.58
C TYR A 584 44.38 2.74 -11.37
N THR A 585 44.89 1.65 -11.95
CA THR A 585 46.29 1.23 -11.84
C THR A 585 47.11 1.51 -13.10
N GLY A 586 46.51 2.15 -14.12
CA GLY A 586 47.12 2.35 -15.45
C GLY A 586 46.95 1.15 -16.38
N ARG A 587 46.94 1.38 -17.69
CA ARG A 587 46.83 0.30 -18.69
C ARG A 587 48.02 -0.65 -18.61
N ARG A 588 47.77 -1.95 -18.47
CA ARG A 588 48.80 -2.98 -18.74
C ARG A 588 49.12 -2.94 -20.23
N SER A 589 50.38 -2.63 -20.55
CA SER A 589 50.94 -2.63 -21.92
C SER A 589 50.93 -4.02 -22.53
#